data_AF-A0AAN8J018-F1
#
_entry.id   AF-A0AAN8J018-F1
#
_cell.length_a   1.000
_cell.length_b   1.000
_cell.length_c   1.000
_cell.angle_alpha   90.00
_cell.angle_beta   90.00
_cell.angle_gamma   90.00
#
_symmetry.space_group_name_H-M   'P 1'
#
loop_
_entity.id
_entity.type
_entity.pdbx_description
1 polymer ?
#
loop_
_entity_poly.entity_id
_entity_poly.type
_entity_poly.pdbx_seq_one_letter_code
_entity_poly.pdbx_strand_id
1 'polypeptide(L)'
;ASCGGSERLLLHLCYFSWGHRATPKKPTEILCFISDVNFNRELLIKEATATQWLKQDESSPIVIHCLAGTARSATIAVLDICLKKLDDTASRPCGPMLDVNDVVLRVRNQRAMAMQKPEQYLFLHLAALEYAVRQRYISENTYNEIDLDNYFYNPQQTPPSKEKDDSVPKSPPSSKKT
;
A
#
# COMPACT_ATOMS: atom_id res chain seq x y z
N ALA A 1 -42.77 4.70 31.23
CA ALA A 1 -41.67 5.33 30.47
C ALA A 1 -41.39 4.45 29.26
N SER A 2 -41.76 4.88 28.05
CA SER A 2 -41.31 4.22 26.84
C SER A 2 -39.82 4.51 26.70
N CYS A 3 -38.98 3.48 26.79
CA CYS A 3 -37.61 3.59 26.31
C CYS A 3 -37.71 3.83 24.80
N GLY A 4 -37.69 5.09 24.38
CA GLY A 4 -37.52 5.48 22.98
C GLY A 4 -36.13 5.07 22.54
N GLY A 5 -35.97 3.80 22.16
CA GLY A 5 -34.72 3.29 21.60
C GLY A 5 -34.42 3.99 20.29
N SER A 6 -33.21 4.51 20.15
CA SER A 6 -32.68 4.99 18.87
C SER A 6 -31.98 3.84 18.15
N GLU A 7 -32.36 3.56 16.91
CA GLU A 7 -31.67 2.62 16.04
C GLU A 7 -30.78 3.38 15.04
N ARG A 8 -29.63 2.79 14.68
CA ARG A 8 -28.69 3.35 13.69
C ARG A 8 -28.15 2.26 12.80
N LEU A 9 -28.13 2.53 11.50
CA LEU A 9 -27.51 1.65 10.53
C LEU A 9 -25.99 1.84 10.52
N LEU A 10 -25.26 0.73 10.50
CA LEU A 10 -23.80 0.72 10.39
C LEU A 10 -23.40 -0.15 9.19
N LEU A 11 -22.51 0.37 8.36
CA LEU A 11 -21.86 -0.41 7.32
C LEU A 11 -20.48 -0.86 7.80
N HIS A 12 -20.25 -2.16 7.77
CA HIS A 12 -18.96 -2.76 8.12
C HIS A 12 -18.31 -3.36 6.88
N LEU A 13 -17.19 -2.80 6.44
CA LEU A 13 -16.44 -3.24 5.26
C LEU A 13 -15.16 -3.98 5.68
N CYS A 14 -14.96 -5.17 5.14
CA CYS A 14 -13.82 -6.03 5.46
C CYS A 14 -12.92 -6.23 4.23
N TYR A 15 -11.63 -5.90 4.36
CA TYR A 15 -10.63 -6.14 3.31
C TYR A 15 -9.88 -7.46 3.54
N PHE A 16 -10.09 -8.45 2.68
CA PHE A 16 -9.51 -9.80 2.82
C PHE A 16 -8.23 -10.02 1.99
N SER A 17 -7.97 -9.19 0.98
CA SER A 17 -6.90 -9.41 -0.01
C SER A 17 -5.49 -8.96 0.44
N TRP A 18 -5.29 -8.68 1.74
CA TRP A 18 -3.98 -8.31 2.28
C TRP A 18 -2.97 -9.47 2.21
N GLY A 19 -3.46 -10.71 2.28
CA GLY A 19 -2.63 -11.92 2.29
C GLY A 19 -1.74 -12.06 3.53
N HIS A 20 -0.77 -12.97 3.46
CA HIS A 20 0.19 -13.26 4.54
C HIS A 20 1.43 -12.35 4.51
N ARG A 21 1.59 -11.54 3.46
CA ARG A 21 2.73 -10.64 3.29
C ARG A 21 2.51 -9.31 4.01
N ALA A 22 3.56 -8.49 4.09
CA ALA A 22 3.51 -7.18 4.72
C ALA A 22 2.55 -6.19 4.00
N THR A 23 2.36 -6.37 2.68
CA THR A 23 1.62 -5.47 1.78
C THR A 23 0.68 -6.26 0.84
N PRO A 24 -0.40 -5.63 0.33
CA PRO A 24 -1.25 -6.19 -0.72
C PRO A 24 -0.44 -6.59 -1.97
N LYS A 25 -0.88 -7.65 -2.67
CA LYS A 25 -0.17 -8.14 -3.87
C LYS A 25 -0.27 -7.19 -5.07
N LYS A 26 -1.42 -6.53 -5.23
CA LYS A 26 -1.72 -5.57 -6.29
C LYS A 26 -2.34 -4.33 -5.63
N PRO A 27 -1.82 -3.12 -5.88
CA PRO A 27 -2.43 -1.91 -5.33
C PRO A 27 -3.88 -1.71 -5.79
N THR A 28 -4.26 -2.14 -6.99
CA THR A 28 -5.64 -2.13 -7.51
C THR A 28 -6.71 -2.40 -6.46
N GLU A 29 -6.59 -3.52 -5.75
CA GLU A 29 -7.64 -4.00 -4.84
C GLU A 29 -7.83 -3.07 -3.65
N ILE A 30 -6.74 -2.52 -3.11
CA ILE A 30 -6.82 -1.60 -1.98
C ILE A 30 -7.30 -0.21 -2.45
N LEU A 31 -6.96 0.20 -3.67
CA LEU A 31 -7.45 1.44 -4.28
C LEU A 31 -8.97 1.36 -4.49
N CYS A 32 -9.49 0.25 -5.03
CA CYS A 32 -10.93 0.01 -5.15
C CYS A 32 -11.61 0.00 -3.78
N PHE A 33 -11.02 -0.68 -2.79
CA PHE A 33 -11.57 -0.70 -1.44
C PHE A 33 -11.66 0.70 -0.81
N ILE A 34 -10.64 1.56 -0.99
CA ILE A 34 -10.67 2.95 -0.52
C ILE A 34 -11.77 3.74 -1.25
N SER A 35 -11.93 3.53 -2.57
CA SER A 35 -13.02 4.13 -3.34
C SER A 35 -14.39 3.72 -2.79
N ASP A 36 -14.60 2.44 -2.50
CA ASP A 36 -15.85 1.93 -1.93
C ASP A 36 -16.12 2.51 -0.54
N VAL A 37 -15.09 2.61 0.31
CA VAL A 37 -15.19 3.24 1.64
C VAL A 37 -15.64 4.69 1.52
N ASN A 38 -15.02 5.47 0.63
CA ASN A 38 -15.35 6.89 0.44
C ASN A 38 -16.74 7.07 -0.18
N PHE A 39 -17.09 6.27 -1.20
CA PHE A 39 -18.41 6.30 -1.83
C PHE A 39 -19.52 5.99 -0.83
N ASN A 40 -19.38 4.93 -0.04
CA ASN A 40 -20.36 4.58 0.98
C ASN A 40 -20.40 5.59 2.12
N ARG A 41 -19.27 6.21 2.48
CA ARG A 41 -19.25 7.32 3.45
C ARG A 41 -20.14 8.46 2.98
N GLU A 42 -20.04 8.87 1.72
CA GLU A 42 -20.89 9.95 1.19
C GLU A 42 -22.37 9.61 1.23
N LEU A 43 -22.74 8.37 0.86
CA LEU A 43 -24.13 7.92 0.93
C LEU A 43 -24.67 7.93 2.37
N LEU A 44 -23.91 7.38 3.31
CA LEU A 44 -24.30 7.32 4.72
C LEU A 44 -24.40 8.71 5.37
N ILE A 45 -23.50 9.64 5.02
CA ILE A 45 -23.59 11.03 5.51
C ILE A 45 -24.84 11.72 4.96
N LYS A 46 -25.15 11.53 3.67
CA LYS A 46 -26.36 12.09 3.05
C LYS A 46 -27.63 11.55 3.73
N GLU A 47 -27.70 10.25 3.96
CA GLU A 47 -28.82 9.61 4.65
C GLU A 47 -28.95 10.08 6.11
N ALA A 48 -27.85 10.10 6.86
CA ALA A 48 -27.83 10.57 8.25
C ALA A 48 -28.24 12.03 8.39
N THR A 49 -27.88 12.87 7.41
CA THR A 49 -28.30 14.28 7.38
C THR A 49 -29.79 14.41 7.03
N ALA A 50 -30.27 13.66 6.04
CA ALA A 50 -31.68 13.68 5.63
C ALA A 50 -32.62 13.20 6.75
N THR A 51 -32.16 12.26 7.57
CA THR A 51 -32.88 11.70 8.72
C THR A 51 -32.63 12.46 10.02
N GLN A 52 -31.87 13.58 9.97
CA GLN A 52 -31.55 14.44 11.12
C GLN A 52 -30.76 13.74 12.24
N TRP A 53 -30.13 12.60 11.96
CA TRP A 53 -29.22 11.91 12.87
C TRP A 53 -27.86 12.59 12.99
N LEU A 54 -27.43 13.26 11.92
CA LEU A 54 -26.20 14.05 11.86
C LEU A 54 -26.56 15.47 11.44
N LYS A 55 -26.08 16.48 12.17
CA LYS A 55 -26.26 17.88 11.74
C LYS A 55 -25.39 18.16 10.50
N GLN A 56 -25.80 19.12 9.67
CA GLN A 56 -25.07 19.47 8.44
C GLN A 56 -23.58 19.80 8.67
N ASP A 57 -23.26 20.45 9.79
CA ASP A 57 -21.89 20.84 10.14
C ASP A 57 -21.19 19.85 11.10
N GLU A 58 -21.81 18.71 11.38
CA GLU A 58 -21.27 17.74 12.33
C GLU A 58 -20.38 16.71 11.64
N SER A 59 -19.19 16.49 12.22
CA SER A 59 -18.24 15.50 11.70
C SER A 59 -18.59 14.09 12.17
N SER A 60 -18.69 13.15 11.24
CA SER A 60 -18.73 11.71 11.53
C SER A 60 -17.47 11.02 10.97
N PRO A 61 -16.58 10.46 11.83
CA PRO A 61 -15.35 9.81 11.39
C PRO A 61 -15.60 8.38 10.89
N ILE A 62 -14.78 7.93 9.95
CA ILE A 62 -14.70 6.49 9.62
C ILE A 62 -13.82 5.80 10.65
N VAL A 63 -14.29 4.68 11.20
CA VAL A 63 -13.47 3.79 12.04
C VAL A 63 -12.74 2.78 11.16
N ILE A 64 -11.41 2.79 11.22
CA ILE A 64 -10.56 1.81 10.53
C ILE A 64 -9.73 1.08 11.59
N HIS A 65 -9.80 -0.24 11.62
CA HIS A 65 -9.02 -1.06 12.55
C HIS A 65 -8.30 -2.22 11.85
N CYS A 66 -7.32 -2.80 12.55
CA CYS A 66 -6.65 -4.02 12.16
C CYS A 66 -6.39 -4.83 13.44
N LEU A 67 -5.15 -5.23 13.72
CA LEU A 67 -4.79 -5.82 15.00
C LEU A 67 -4.37 -4.73 16.02
N ALA A 68 -3.22 -4.10 15.81
CA ALA A 68 -2.72 -3.02 16.68
C ALA A 68 -3.19 -1.60 16.25
N GLY A 69 -3.82 -1.48 15.09
CA GLY A 69 -4.26 -0.18 14.55
C GLY A 69 -3.11 0.76 14.16
N THR A 70 -1.94 0.23 13.81
CA THR A 70 -0.73 1.01 13.49
C THR A 70 -0.08 0.65 12.16
N ALA A 71 -0.42 -0.51 11.60
CA ALA A 71 0.13 -1.01 10.34
C ALA A 71 -0.90 -0.90 9.21
N ARG A 72 -1.75 -1.93 9.01
CA ARG A 72 -2.71 -2.00 7.90
C ARG A 72 -3.70 -0.83 7.88
N SER A 73 -4.25 -0.49 9.05
CA SER A 73 -5.15 0.66 9.19
C SER A 73 -4.47 1.97 8.85
N ALA A 74 -3.21 2.14 9.27
CA ALA A 74 -2.44 3.34 8.96
C ALA A 74 -2.13 3.41 7.46
N THR A 75 -1.81 2.29 6.81
CA THR A 75 -1.62 2.25 5.35
C THR A 75 -2.87 2.68 4.60
N ILE A 76 -4.06 2.18 4.98
CA ILE A 76 -5.33 2.59 4.34
C ILE A 76 -5.57 4.08 4.55
N ALA A 77 -5.46 4.57 5.80
CA ALA A 77 -5.71 5.98 6.12
C ALA A 77 -4.72 6.92 5.43
N VAL A 78 -3.43 6.59 5.43
CA VAL A 78 -2.39 7.39 4.77
C VAL A 78 -2.61 7.38 3.26
N LEU A 79 -2.87 6.20 2.67
CA LEU A 79 -3.10 6.11 1.24
C LEU A 79 -4.30 6.95 0.83
N ASP A 80 -5.43 6.85 1.54
CA ASP A 80 -6.63 7.67 1.30
C ASP A 80 -6.32 9.19 1.33
N ILE A 81 -5.53 9.66 2.31
CA ILE A 81 -5.09 11.07 2.36
C ILE A 81 -4.22 11.41 1.15
N CYS A 82 -3.30 10.52 0.74
CA CYS A 82 -2.46 10.73 -0.43
C CYS A 82 -3.29 10.86 -1.72
N LEU A 83 -4.29 10.00 -1.92
CA LEU A 83 -5.15 10.03 -3.11
C LEU A 83 -5.94 11.34 -3.17
N LYS A 84 -6.56 11.74 -2.03
CA LYS A 84 -7.29 13.01 -1.94
C LYS A 84 -6.40 14.23 -2.20
N LYS A 85 -5.14 14.21 -1.72
CA LYS A 85 -4.16 15.25 -2.03
C LYS A 85 -3.85 15.32 -3.53
N LEU A 86 -3.67 14.17 -4.19
CA LEU A 86 -3.45 14.11 -5.64
C LEU A 86 -4.65 14.71 -6.39
N ASP A 87 -5.86 14.27 -6.07
CA ASP A 87 -7.09 14.73 -6.73
C ASP A 87 -7.31 16.25 -6.54
N ASP A 88 -7.13 16.73 -5.31
CA ASP A 88 -7.28 18.15 -4.95
C ASP A 88 -6.26 19.04 -5.67
N THR A 89 -4.99 18.60 -5.74
CA THR A 89 -3.92 19.37 -6.36
C THR A 89 -3.88 19.28 -7.88
N ALA A 90 -4.37 18.18 -8.47
CA ALA A 90 -4.43 18.02 -9.93
C ALA A 90 -5.23 19.12 -10.63
N SER A 91 -6.25 19.68 -9.96
CA SER A 91 -7.05 20.80 -10.48
C SER A 91 -6.37 22.18 -10.37
N ARG A 92 -5.23 22.27 -9.66
CA ARG A 92 -4.56 23.53 -9.35
C ARG A 92 -3.46 23.84 -10.36
N PRO A 93 -3.02 25.12 -10.47
CA PRO A 93 -1.93 25.50 -11.38
C PRO A 93 -0.58 24.78 -11.13
N CYS A 94 -0.35 24.28 -9.91
CA CYS A 94 0.85 23.51 -9.59
C CYS A 94 0.83 22.08 -10.13
N GLY A 95 -0.33 21.60 -10.59
CA GLY A 95 -0.54 20.21 -10.97
C GLY A 95 -0.61 19.25 -9.77
N PRO A 96 -0.68 17.93 -10.05
CA PRO A 96 -0.79 16.89 -9.04
C PRO A 96 0.49 16.83 -8.18
N MET A 97 0.33 17.03 -6.88
CA MET A 97 1.42 17.10 -5.91
C MET A 97 1.20 16.14 -4.76
N LEU A 98 2.22 15.37 -4.41
CA LEU A 98 2.17 14.45 -3.29
C LEU A 98 3.52 14.33 -2.58
N ASP A 99 3.50 14.54 -1.26
CA ASP A 99 4.59 14.20 -0.35
C ASP A 99 4.08 13.13 0.64
N VAL A 100 4.47 11.88 0.40
CA VAL A 100 4.08 10.74 1.25
C VAL A 100 4.72 10.84 2.63
N ASN A 101 5.95 11.36 2.74
CA ASN A 101 6.65 11.50 4.01
C ASN A 101 5.91 12.49 4.93
N ASP A 102 5.55 13.65 4.39
CA ASP A 102 4.76 14.66 5.10
C ASP A 102 3.43 14.07 5.60
N VAL A 103 2.71 13.32 4.77
CA VAL A 103 1.45 12.68 5.18
C VAL A 103 1.69 11.68 6.32
N VAL A 104 2.70 10.81 6.20
CA VAL A 104 3.01 9.83 7.25
C VAL A 104 3.41 10.50 8.56
N LEU A 105 4.23 11.56 8.51
CA LEU A 105 4.63 12.32 9.70
C LEU A 105 3.43 12.97 10.38
N ARG A 106 2.54 13.60 9.62
CA ARG A 106 1.31 14.21 10.18
C ARG A 106 0.39 13.15 10.80
N VAL A 107 0.24 11.99 10.16
CA VAL A 107 -0.54 10.88 10.72
C VAL A 107 0.09 10.36 12.01
N ARG A 108 1.43 10.27 12.08
CA ARG A 108 2.14 9.86 13.31
C ARG A 108 1.90 10.80 14.50
N ASN A 109 1.69 12.09 14.25
CA ASN A 109 1.34 13.05 15.30
C ASN A 109 -0.05 12.81 15.90
N GLN A 110 -0.96 12.14 15.17
CA GLN A 110 -2.30 11.80 15.66
C GLN A 110 -2.41 10.33 16.10
N ARG A 111 -1.63 9.43 15.47
CA ARG A 111 -1.56 8.01 15.78
C ARG A 111 -0.10 7.58 15.85
N ALA A 112 0.43 7.57 17.08
CA ALA A 112 1.80 7.16 17.34
C ALA A 112 2.10 5.80 16.69
N MET A 113 3.31 5.68 16.17
CA MET A 113 3.81 4.44 15.58
C MET A 113 3.04 3.97 14.33
N ALA A 114 2.31 4.85 13.65
CA ALA A 114 1.79 4.57 12.31
C ALA A 114 2.93 4.23 11.33
N MET A 115 2.72 3.25 10.44
CA MET A 115 3.60 2.92 9.32
C MET A 115 5.04 2.53 9.70
N GLN A 116 5.23 1.57 10.62
CA GLN A 116 6.59 1.18 11.08
C GLN A 116 7.38 0.36 10.05
N LYS A 117 6.69 -0.34 9.15
CA LYS A 117 7.32 -1.31 8.26
C LYS A 117 7.78 -0.64 6.96
N PRO A 118 9.06 -0.76 6.57
CA PRO A 118 9.58 -0.12 5.36
C PRO A 118 8.87 -0.60 4.10
N GLU A 119 8.45 -1.87 4.06
CA GLU A 119 7.72 -2.43 2.92
C GLU A 119 6.36 -1.76 2.73
N GLN A 120 5.68 -1.40 3.82
CA GLN A 120 4.42 -0.65 3.76
C GLN A 120 4.64 0.79 3.31
N TYR A 121 5.73 1.40 3.73
CA TYR A 121 6.09 2.75 3.33
C TYR A 121 6.41 2.82 1.82
N LEU A 122 7.21 1.88 1.30
CA LEU A 122 7.44 1.75 -0.14
C LEU A 122 6.14 1.47 -0.90
N PHE A 123 5.28 0.60 -0.37
CA PHE A 123 3.98 0.31 -0.97
C PHE A 123 3.09 1.55 -1.11
N LEU A 124 3.12 2.50 -0.18
CA LEU A 124 2.36 3.75 -0.32
C LEU A 124 2.80 4.54 -1.56
N HIS A 125 4.11 4.65 -1.80
CA HIS A 125 4.64 5.34 -2.97
C HIS A 125 4.20 4.66 -4.26
N LEU A 126 4.34 3.33 -4.34
CA LEU A 126 3.96 2.56 -5.52
C LEU A 126 2.44 2.59 -5.77
N ALA A 127 1.63 2.50 -4.71
CA ALA A 127 0.17 2.56 -4.81
C ALA A 127 -0.32 3.95 -5.24
N ALA A 128 0.27 5.01 -4.70
CA ALA A 128 -0.05 6.38 -5.10
C ALA A 128 0.38 6.67 -6.54
N LEU A 129 1.53 6.15 -6.97
CA LEU A 129 1.98 6.22 -8.36
C LEU A 129 1.00 5.49 -9.30
N GLU A 130 0.61 4.26 -8.97
CA GLU A 130 -0.40 3.52 -9.74
C GLU A 130 -1.70 4.30 -9.86
N TYR A 131 -2.16 4.92 -8.76
CA TYR A 131 -3.35 5.76 -8.78
C TYR A 131 -3.18 6.97 -9.71
N ALA A 132 -2.08 7.71 -9.61
CA ALA A 132 -1.81 8.86 -10.47
C ALA A 132 -1.77 8.49 -11.96
N VAL A 133 -1.23 7.31 -12.30
CA VAL A 133 -1.27 6.77 -13.67
C VAL A 133 -2.70 6.51 -14.13
N ARG A 134 -3.54 5.88 -13.28
CA ARG A 134 -4.96 5.61 -13.58
C ARG A 134 -5.75 6.90 -13.81
N GLN A 135 -5.49 7.93 -13.01
CA GLN A 135 -6.13 9.24 -13.14
C GLN A 135 -5.56 10.09 -14.28
N ARG A 136 -4.58 9.57 -15.04
CA ARG A 136 -3.89 10.29 -16.12
C ARG A 136 -3.19 11.58 -15.65
N TYR A 137 -2.81 11.62 -14.37
CA TYR A 137 -1.99 12.69 -13.79
C TYR A 137 -0.53 12.60 -14.20
N ILE A 138 -0.09 11.40 -14.58
CA ILE A 138 1.26 11.11 -15.09
C ILE A 138 1.13 10.57 -16.50
N SER A 139 1.95 11.09 -17.41
CA SER A 139 1.97 10.67 -18.82
C SER A 139 2.58 9.28 -18.99
N GLU A 140 2.21 8.60 -20.08
CA GLU A 140 2.75 7.27 -20.38
C GLU A 140 4.27 7.26 -20.52
N ASN A 141 4.83 8.30 -21.16
CA ASN A 141 6.26 8.45 -21.28
C ASN A 141 6.94 8.54 -19.90
N THR A 142 6.36 9.33 -18.98
CA THR A 142 6.95 9.55 -17.66
C THR A 142 7.02 8.28 -16.81
N TYR A 143 5.97 7.44 -16.78
CA TYR A 143 6.04 6.22 -15.98
C TYR A 143 6.81 5.08 -16.69
N ASN A 144 6.91 5.10 -18.02
CA ASN A 144 7.73 4.15 -18.77
C ASN A 144 9.24 4.35 -18.54
N GLU A 145 9.67 5.55 -18.10
CA GLU A 145 11.06 5.85 -17.73
C GLU A 145 11.45 5.31 -16.35
N ILE A 146 10.49 4.84 -15.55
CA ILE A 146 10.74 4.33 -14.19
C ILE A 146 11.23 2.88 -14.26
N ASP A 147 12.54 2.67 -14.18
CA ASP A 147 13.15 1.34 -14.01
C ASP A 147 13.24 0.97 -12.52
N LEU A 148 12.46 -0.04 -12.09
CA LEU A 148 12.51 -0.56 -10.72
C LEU A 148 13.31 -1.88 -10.60
N ASP A 149 13.78 -2.46 -11.72
CA ASP A 149 14.34 -3.80 -11.74
C ASP A 149 15.67 -3.89 -10.97
N ASN A 150 16.38 -2.76 -10.86
CA ASN A 150 17.70 -2.67 -10.23
C ASN A 150 17.70 -2.06 -8.81
N TYR A 151 16.54 -1.83 -8.20
CA TYR A 151 16.43 -1.16 -6.90
C TYR A 151 16.90 -2.02 -5.71
N PHE A 152 16.99 -3.34 -5.89
CA PHE A 152 17.45 -4.24 -4.83
C PHE A 152 18.87 -4.71 -5.12
N TYR A 153 19.76 -4.45 -4.16
CA TYR A 153 21.12 -4.97 -4.19
C TYR A 153 21.11 -6.50 -4.27
N ASN A 154 21.64 -7.03 -5.37
CA ASN A 154 21.95 -8.43 -5.51
C ASN A 154 23.45 -8.62 -5.22
N PRO A 155 23.84 -9.20 -4.06
CA PRO A 155 25.21 -9.63 -3.86
C PRO A 155 25.50 -10.73 -4.89
N GLN A 156 26.20 -10.38 -5.97
CA GLN A 156 26.55 -11.36 -6.99
C GLN A 156 27.32 -12.52 -6.37
N GLN A 157 26.87 -13.74 -6.68
CA GLN A 157 27.54 -15.00 -6.40
C GLN A 157 29.02 -14.87 -6.78
N THR A 158 29.92 -15.13 -5.83
CA THR A 158 31.36 -15.24 -6.07
C THR A 158 31.60 -16.07 -7.34
N PRO A 159 32.42 -15.62 -8.30
CA PRO A 159 32.74 -16.43 -9.46
C PRO A 159 33.34 -17.76 -8.98
N PRO A 160 32.99 -18.91 -9.59
CA PRO A 160 33.60 -20.17 -9.22
C PRO A 160 35.10 -20.02 -9.35
N SER A 161 35.82 -20.25 -8.25
CA SER A 161 37.27 -20.39 -8.26
C SER A 161 37.63 -21.39 -9.34
N LYS A 162 38.48 -21.00 -10.29
CA LYS A 162 39.02 -21.87 -11.35
C LYS A 162 39.40 -23.22 -10.73
N GLU A 163 38.67 -24.28 -11.09
CA GLU A 163 39.09 -25.64 -10.77
C GLU A 163 40.48 -25.83 -11.34
N LYS A 164 41.44 -26.19 -10.48
CA LYS A 164 42.76 -26.60 -10.91
C LYS A 164 42.60 -27.92 -11.66
N ASP A 165 43.03 -27.89 -12.91
CA ASP A 165 43.16 -29.03 -13.79
C ASP A 165 44.25 -29.98 -13.26
N ASP A 166 43.90 -30.84 -12.32
CA ASP A 166 44.77 -31.94 -11.89
C ASP A 166 44.56 -33.14 -12.83
N SER A 167 45.23 -33.05 -13.98
CA SER A 167 45.50 -34.18 -14.86
C SER A 167 46.32 -35.24 -14.11
N VAL A 168 45.66 -36.31 -13.66
CA VAL A 168 46.32 -37.49 -13.09
C VAL A 168 46.87 -38.37 -14.23
N PRO A 169 48.17 -38.72 -14.27
CA PRO A 169 48.68 -39.69 -15.23
C PRO A 169 48.27 -41.11 -14.81
N LYS A 170 47.64 -41.87 -15.73
CA LYS A 170 47.36 -43.30 -15.55
C LYS A 170 48.67 -44.10 -15.60
N SER A 171 49.04 -44.75 -14.51
CA SER A 171 50.04 -45.83 -14.48
C SER A 171 49.42 -47.17 -14.89
N PRO A 172 50.13 -48.07 -15.62
CA PRO A 172 49.57 -49.33 -16.08
C PRO A 172 49.72 -50.44 -15.03
N PRO A 173 48.78 -51.40 -14.89
CA PRO A 173 49.03 -52.60 -14.12
C PRO A 173 49.65 -53.70 -14.97
N SER A 174 50.74 -54.24 -14.42
CA SER A 174 51.52 -55.39 -14.86
C SER A 174 50.73 -56.69 -14.84
N SER A 175 51.07 -57.57 -15.79
CA SER A 175 50.70 -58.98 -15.82
C SER A 175 51.12 -59.75 -14.57
N LYS A 176 50.30 -60.72 -14.14
CA LYS A 176 50.78 -61.97 -13.54
C LYS A 176 49.75 -63.11 -13.70
N LYS A 177 50.31 -64.24 -14.12
CA LYS A 177 49.73 -65.58 -14.33
C LYS A 177 49.20 -66.20 -13.04
N THR A 178 48.14 -66.98 -13.17
CA THR A 178 48.10 -68.42 -12.80
C THR A 178 47.02 -69.07 -13.66
#